data_AF-A0AAI9PFW3-F1
#
_entry.id   AF-A0AAI9PFW3-F1
#
_cell.length_a   1.000
_cell.length_b   1.000
_cell.length_c   1.000
_cell.angle_alpha   90.00
_cell.angle_beta   90.00
_cell.angle_gamma   90.00
#
_symmetry.space_group_name_H-M   'P 1'
#
loop_
_entity.id
_entity.type
_entity.pdbx_description
1 polymer ?
#
loop_
_entity_poly.entity_id
_entity_poly.type
_entity_poly.pdbx_seq_one_letter_code
_entity_poly.pdbx_strand_id
1 'polypeptide(L)'
;MAYHIWQVGVDIQNGFMRALAVQRRRDGWQLRHWWQYPLPDDTLRSGSLHHTEALCEALRTWRRLLPGHISLRVGFSAQLILQQHLPQPDQRLQEPERSLYIETMAARKLPISSESLAIDYREDPQRQGSLLVTAARRQEIDKWLVCLNNAGLRPDVLEISTCALRVMAQRAGLDANRLLLHRLLDGWLWVSPLNHAFHSGVIHLDELNDETDILSVVSTRYQHDVDGIAYYSSVSPDLPSQQTDVLQTWSPLTVFNHMQPPLPSFPSAYAIAGGLALRPEDAWLCC
;
A
#
# COMPACT_ATOMS: atom_id res chain seq x y z
N MET A 1 -28.80 -9.33 -5.65
CA MET A 1 -27.82 -10.33 -6.15
C MET A 1 -26.44 -9.74 -5.97
N ALA A 2 -25.60 -10.28 -5.07
CA ALA A 2 -24.23 -9.79 -4.92
C ALA A 2 -23.43 -10.30 -6.11
N TYR A 3 -23.11 -9.41 -7.06
CA TYR A 3 -22.25 -9.77 -8.17
C TYR A 3 -20.92 -10.26 -7.61
N HIS A 4 -20.49 -11.42 -8.08
CA HIS A 4 -19.22 -12.05 -7.78
C HIS A 4 -18.08 -11.30 -8.49
N ILE A 5 -17.91 -10.00 -8.23
CA ILE A 5 -16.86 -9.16 -8.80
C ILE A 5 -15.53 -9.56 -8.17
N TRP A 6 -14.49 -9.65 -9.00
CA TRP A 6 -13.13 -9.85 -8.49
C TRP A 6 -12.62 -8.52 -7.95
N GLN A 7 -12.15 -8.52 -6.71
CA GLN A 7 -11.35 -7.43 -6.18
C GLN A 7 -9.89 -7.74 -6.48
N VAL A 8 -9.24 -6.86 -7.23
CA VAL A 8 -7.90 -7.08 -7.77
C VAL A 8 -6.99 -6.00 -7.20
N GLY A 9 -5.98 -6.43 -6.46
CA GLY A 9 -4.89 -5.58 -6.03
C GLY A 9 -3.70 -5.79 -6.94
N VAL A 10 -3.09 -4.70 -7.43
CA VAL A 10 -1.85 -4.75 -8.20
C VAL A 10 -0.81 -3.83 -7.61
N ASP A 11 0.34 -4.40 -7.33
CA ASP A 11 1.52 -3.74 -6.80
C ASP A 11 2.60 -3.72 -7.90
N ILE A 12 3.10 -2.54 -8.19
CA ILE A 12 4.08 -2.30 -9.25
C ILE A 12 5.32 -1.75 -8.58
N GLN A 13 6.41 -2.50 -8.69
CA GLN A 13 7.71 -2.16 -8.13
C GLN A 13 8.80 -2.37 -9.18
N ASN A 14 10.02 -1.89 -8.88
CA ASN A 14 11.20 -2.29 -9.63
C ASN A 14 11.34 -3.82 -9.61
N GLY A 15 11.71 -4.39 -10.76
CA GLY A 15 11.86 -5.83 -10.96
C GLY A 15 10.57 -6.60 -11.23
N PHE A 16 9.43 -6.26 -10.58
CA PHE A 16 8.18 -7.01 -10.76
C PHE A 16 6.89 -6.21 -10.62
N MET A 17 5.91 -6.54 -11.46
CA MET A 17 4.49 -6.28 -11.20
C MET A 17 3.86 -7.55 -10.62
N ARG A 18 3.20 -7.42 -9.47
CA ARG A 18 2.46 -8.53 -8.83
C ARG A 18 1.01 -8.16 -8.61
N ALA A 19 0.11 -9.05 -8.99
CA ALA A 19 -1.30 -8.86 -8.81
C ALA A 19 -1.96 -10.05 -8.12
N LEU A 20 -3.02 -9.78 -7.37
CA LEU A 20 -3.79 -10.78 -6.65
C LEU A 20 -5.28 -10.47 -6.80
N ALA A 21 -6.06 -11.45 -7.25
CA ALA A 21 -7.51 -11.36 -7.36
C ALA A 21 -8.18 -12.17 -6.25
N VAL A 22 -9.09 -11.52 -5.51
CA VAL A 22 -9.89 -12.14 -4.45
C VAL A 22 -11.37 -12.02 -4.76
N GLN A 23 -12.15 -12.86 -4.09
CA GLN A 23 -13.59 -12.81 -4.15
C GLN A 23 -14.19 -13.18 -2.79
N ARG A 24 -15.18 -12.41 -2.35
CA ARG A 24 -15.92 -12.69 -1.12
C ARG A 24 -16.79 -13.94 -1.30
N ARG A 25 -16.69 -14.87 -0.35
CA ARG A 25 -17.56 -16.05 -0.18
C ARG A 25 -18.27 -15.98 1.17
N ARG A 26 -19.23 -16.89 1.40
CA ARG A 26 -19.97 -16.97 2.67
C ARG A 26 -19.01 -17.17 3.85
N ASP A 27 -18.04 -18.07 3.68
CA ASP A 27 -17.12 -18.50 4.75
C ASP A 27 -15.75 -17.82 4.68
N GLY A 28 -15.66 -16.64 4.04
CA GLY A 28 -14.44 -15.84 4.03
C GLY A 28 -14.01 -15.38 2.64
N TRP A 29 -12.69 -15.30 2.43
CA TRP A 29 -12.11 -14.84 1.18
C TRP A 29 -11.58 -16.00 0.35
N GLN A 30 -11.89 -15.96 -0.95
CA GLN A 30 -11.31 -16.86 -1.94
C GLN A 30 -10.20 -16.15 -2.70
N LEU A 31 -9.00 -16.72 -2.71
CA LEU A 31 -7.98 -16.39 -3.70
C LEU A 31 -8.40 -16.97 -5.05
N ARG A 32 -8.68 -16.11 -6.02
CA ARG A 32 -9.11 -16.49 -7.37
C ARG A 32 -7.92 -16.74 -8.28
N HIS A 33 -6.96 -15.83 -8.25
CA HIS A 33 -5.77 -15.90 -9.08
C HIS A 33 -4.69 -14.97 -8.55
N TRP A 34 -3.46 -15.23 -8.98
CA TRP A 34 -2.30 -14.38 -8.72
C TRP A 34 -1.46 -14.30 -10.01
N TRP A 35 -0.79 -13.18 -10.21
CA TRP A 35 0.08 -12.95 -11.37
C TRP A 35 1.39 -12.31 -10.95
N GLN A 36 2.43 -12.61 -11.71
CA GLN A 36 3.73 -11.94 -11.62
C GLN A 36 4.28 -11.72 -13.03
N TYR A 37 4.73 -10.50 -13.28
CA TYR A 37 5.41 -10.13 -14.51
C TYR A 37 6.74 -9.47 -14.17
N PRO A 38 7.86 -9.89 -14.80
CA PRO A 38 9.11 -9.17 -14.64
C PRO A 38 8.98 -7.77 -15.24
N LEU A 39 9.64 -6.82 -14.60
CA LEU A 39 9.77 -5.44 -15.03
C LEU A 39 11.25 -5.04 -14.95
N PRO A 40 11.68 -4.03 -15.73
CA PRO A 40 13.00 -3.43 -15.53
C PRO A 40 13.19 -2.93 -14.09
N ASP A 41 14.41 -3.02 -13.58
CA ASP A 41 14.79 -2.53 -12.25
C ASP A 41 14.76 -1.00 -12.13
N ASP A 42 14.50 -0.30 -13.23
CA ASP A 42 14.42 1.14 -13.30
C ASP A 42 13.05 1.67 -13.77
N THR A 43 12.01 0.82 -13.66
CA THR A 43 10.60 1.17 -13.91
C THR A 43 10.12 2.30 -12.99
N LEU A 44 10.65 2.37 -11.77
CA LEU A 44 10.42 3.42 -10.81
C LEU A 44 11.74 4.10 -10.46
N ARG A 45 11.76 5.44 -10.48
CA ARG A 45 12.83 6.25 -9.89
C ARG A 45 12.26 7.12 -8.79
N SER A 46 12.74 6.92 -7.56
CA SER A 46 12.22 7.61 -6.37
C SER A 46 10.68 7.53 -6.27
N GLY A 47 10.12 6.35 -6.59
CA GLY A 47 8.69 6.08 -6.60
C GLY A 47 7.91 6.58 -7.82
N SER A 48 8.44 7.51 -8.63
CA SER A 48 7.81 7.97 -9.88
C SER A 48 7.98 6.94 -10.99
N LEU A 49 6.94 6.77 -11.81
CA LEU A 49 7.04 6.00 -13.05
C LEU A 49 8.13 6.57 -13.97
N HIS A 50 8.95 5.67 -14.47
CA HIS A 50 10.04 5.91 -15.41
C HIS A 50 10.09 4.76 -16.44
N HIS A 51 10.49 5.02 -17.70
CA HIS A 51 10.59 3.98 -18.75
C HIS A 51 9.37 3.03 -18.82
N THR A 52 8.19 3.60 -19.05
CA THR A 52 6.91 2.90 -18.88
C THR A 52 6.56 1.89 -20.00
N GLU A 53 7.40 1.74 -21.02
CA GLU A 53 7.11 0.90 -22.19
C GLU A 53 6.89 -0.56 -21.79
N ALA A 54 7.83 -1.13 -21.04
CA ALA A 54 7.76 -2.52 -20.55
C ALA A 54 6.58 -2.71 -19.60
N LEU A 55 6.32 -1.73 -18.73
CA LEU A 55 5.15 -1.74 -17.84
C LEU A 55 3.83 -1.73 -18.64
N CYS A 56 3.73 -0.88 -19.65
CA CYS A 56 2.53 -0.80 -20.50
C CYS A 56 2.26 -2.13 -21.22
N GLU A 57 3.30 -2.80 -21.71
CA GLU A 57 3.18 -4.11 -22.36
C GLU A 57 2.73 -5.19 -21.36
N ALA A 58 3.33 -5.23 -20.18
CA ALA A 58 2.93 -6.14 -19.11
C ALA A 58 1.46 -5.93 -18.70
N LEU A 59 1.05 -4.67 -18.50
CA LEU A 59 -0.33 -4.31 -18.15
C LEU A 59 -1.32 -4.67 -19.26
N ARG A 60 -1.00 -4.44 -20.54
CA ARG A 60 -1.88 -4.81 -21.67
C ARG A 60 -2.05 -6.31 -21.78
N THR A 61 -0.96 -7.06 -21.60
CA THR A 61 -1.00 -8.53 -21.59
C THR A 61 -1.85 -9.02 -20.43
N TRP A 62 -1.63 -8.47 -19.23
CA TRP A 62 -2.40 -8.81 -18.05
C TRP A 62 -3.89 -8.46 -18.18
N ARG A 63 -4.25 -7.30 -18.74
CA ARG A 63 -5.63 -6.87 -18.96
C ARG A 63 -6.47 -7.88 -19.74
N ARG A 64 -5.87 -8.60 -20.70
CA ARG A 64 -6.53 -9.63 -21.53
C ARG A 64 -6.91 -10.88 -20.73
N LEU A 65 -6.26 -11.11 -19.59
CA LEU A 65 -6.54 -12.25 -18.69
C LEU A 65 -7.62 -11.95 -17.66
N LEU A 66 -7.98 -10.67 -17.48
CA LEU A 66 -8.94 -10.24 -16.48
C LEU A 66 -10.38 -10.32 -17.01
N PRO A 67 -11.37 -10.62 -16.15
CA PRO A 67 -12.78 -10.45 -16.47
C PRO A 67 -13.10 -9.05 -17.01
N GLY A 68 -14.23 -8.93 -17.73
CA GLY A 68 -14.68 -7.65 -18.27
C GLY A 68 -14.88 -6.57 -17.19
N HIS A 69 -15.50 -6.97 -16.07
CA HIS A 69 -15.69 -6.13 -14.89
C HIS A 69 -14.94 -6.69 -13.67
N ILE A 70 -14.07 -5.86 -13.11
CA ILE A 70 -13.32 -6.09 -11.88
C ILE A 70 -13.38 -4.81 -11.04
N SER A 71 -13.06 -4.91 -9.76
CA SER A 71 -12.70 -3.75 -8.97
C SER A 71 -11.17 -3.71 -8.80
N LEU A 72 -10.53 -2.68 -9.33
CA LEU A 72 -9.07 -2.57 -9.46
C LEU A 72 -8.50 -1.56 -8.46
N ARG A 73 -7.57 -2.01 -7.62
CA ARG A 73 -6.84 -1.19 -6.65
C ARG A 73 -5.35 -1.29 -6.95
N VAL A 74 -4.70 -0.15 -7.11
CA VAL A 74 -3.29 -0.07 -7.53
C VAL A 74 -2.46 0.53 -6.41
N GLY A 75 -1.30 -0.08 -6.14
CA GLY A 75 -0.33 0.43 -5.18
C GLY A 75 0.29 1.73 -5.67
N PHE A 76 0.32 2.73 -4.80
CA PHE A 76 0.98 4.01 -5.00
C PHE A 76 2.15 4.13 -4.04
N SER A 77 3.29 4.61 -4.54
CA SER A 77 4.53 4.64 -3.76
C SER A 77 4.43 5.58 -2.55
N ALA A 78 4.83 5.07 -1.39
CA ALA A 78 4.94 5.86 -0.16
C ALA A 78 5.96 7.00 -0.26
N GLN A 79 6.87 6.97 -1.24
CA GLN A 79 7.86 8.04 -1.47
C GLN A 79 7.25 9.29 -2.12
N LEU A 80 6.08 9.16 -2.74
CA LEU A 80 5.43 10.23 -3.50
C LEU A 80 4.37 10.99 -2.69
N ILE A 81 4.19 10.63 -1.42
CA ILE A 81 3.17 11.20 -0.55
C ILE A 81 3.78 12.04 0.57
N LEU A 82 2.99 12.99 1.05
CA LEU A 82 3.22 13.73 2.27
C LEU A 82 2.04 13.48 3.21
N GLN A 83 2.33 13.12 4.46
CA GLN A 83 1.31 12.88 5.47
C GLN A 83 1.42 13.86 6.62
N GLN A 84 0.27 14.38 7.06
CA GLN A 84 0.16 15.32 8.17
C GLN A 84 -1.06 14.98 9.02
N HIS A 85 -0.87 15.01 10.34
CA HIS A 85 -1.99 14.93 11.28
C HIS A 85 -2.55 16.34 11.51
N LEU A 86 -3.86 16.48 11.32
CA LEU A 86 -4.63 17.68 11.60
C LEU A 86 -5.68 17.41 12.69
N PRO A 87 -6.07 18.42 13.47
CA PRO A 87 -7.27 18.31 14.31
C PRO A 87 -8.50 18.13 13.41
N GLN A 88 -9.47 17.35 13.88
CA GLN A 88 -10.74 17.19 13.19
C GLN A 88 -11.50 18.53 13.16
N PRO A 89 -12.10 18.91 12.02
CA PRO A 89 -12.98 20.07 11.94
C PRO A 89 -14.19 19.91 12.86
N ASP A 90 -14.84 21.02 13.21
CA ASP A 90 -16.13 21.00 13.90
C ASP A 90 -17.13 20.11 13.12
N GLN A 91 -17.81 19.19 13.82
CA GLN A 91 -18.74 18.23 13.21
C GLN A 91 -19.93 18.91 12.52
N ARG A 92 -20.22 20.18 12.83
CA ARG A 92 -21.27 20.95 12.17
C ARG A 92 -20.86 21.41 10.76
N LEU A 93 -19.57 21.35 10.43
CA LEU A 93 -19.06 21.71 9.12
C LEU A 93 -19.34 20.57 8.15
N GLN A 94 -20.14 20.85 7.13
CA GLN A 94 -20.57 19.88 6.12
C GLN A 94 -19.84 20.13 4.80
N GLU A 95 -19.97 19.22 3.84
CA GLU A 95 -19.42 19.45 2.51
C GLU A 95 -20.21 20.54 1.75
N PRO A 96 -19.55 21.45 1.01
CA PRO A 96 -18.12 21.48 0.67
C PRO A 96 -17.22 22.26 1.64
N GLU A 97 -17.77 22.98 2.63
CA GLU A 97 -16.99 23.84 3.55
C GLU A 97 -15.97 23.04 4.36
N ARG A 98 -16.31 21.80 4.69
CA ARG A 98 -15.45 20.89 5.44
C ARG A 98 -14.19 20.54 4.66
N SER A 99 -14.31 20.14 3.39
CA SER A 99 -13.15 19.91 2.53
C SER A 99 -12.32 21.18 2.35
N LEU A 100 -12.95 22.33 2.11
CA LEU A 100 -12.23 23.62 1.99
C LEU A 100 -11.42 23.96 3.25
N TYR A 101 -11.98 23.72 4.44
CA TYR A 101 -11.28 23.92 5.70
C TYR A 101 -10.06 23.01 5.83
N ILE A 102 -10.21 21.72 5.53
CA ILE A 102 -9.12 20.74 5.61
C ILE A 102 -8.02 21.09 4.62
N GLU A 103 -8.36 21.42 3.37
CA GLU A 103 -7.41 21.84 2.34
C GLU A 103 -6.64 23.10 2.76
N THR A 104 -7.34 24.09 3.32
CA THR A 104 -6.72 25.33 3.82
C THR A 104 -5.75 25.05 4.97
N MET A 105 -6.11 24.16 5.89
CA MET A 105 -5.25 23.77 7.01
C MET A 105 -4.04 22.94 6.55
N ALA A 106 -4.25 22.04 5.59
CA ALA A 106 -3.19 21.24 4.99
C ALA A 106 -2.19 22.13 4.22
N ALA A 107 -2.67 23.08 3.43
CA ALA A 107 -1.84 24.01 2.65
C ALA A 107 -0.86 24.83 3.52
N ARG A 108 -1.19 25.09 4.79
CA ARG A 108 -0.30 25.78 5.74
C ARG A 108 0.85 24.89 6.25
N LYS A 109 0.67 23.57 6.23
CA LYS A 109 1.66 22.60 6.73
C LYS A 109 2.44 21.92 5.62
N LEU A 110 1.91 21.89 4.40
CA LEU A 110 2.53 21.22 3.27
C LEU A 110 3.47 22.19 2.54
N PRO A 111 4.71 21.78 2.21
CA PRO A 111 5.73 22.65 1.61
C PRO A 111 5.51 22.91 0.10
N ILE A 112 4.34 22.60 -0.45
CA ILE A 112 4.04 22.65 -1.88
C ILE A 112 2.70 23.40 -2.08
N SER A 113 2.58 24.15 -3.18
CA SER A 113 1.33 24.82 -3.55
C SER A 113 0.17 23.83 -3.63
N SER A 114 -0.93 24.15 -2.95
CA SER A 114 -2.15 23.35 -2.85
C SER A 114 -2.76 23.02 -4.22
N GLU A 115 -2.67 23.93 -5.19
CA GLU A 115 -3.17 23.73 -6.57
C GLU A 115 -2.51 22.54 -7.28
N SER A 116 -1.24 22.24 -6.95
CA SER A 116 -0.48 21.14 -7.54
C SER A 116 -0.63 19.80 -6.80
N LEU A 117 -1.38 19.79 -5.69
CA LEU A 117 -1.56 18.62 -4.85
C LEU A 117 -2.96 18.02 -5.01
N ALA A 118 -3.03 16.71 -5.09
CA ALA A 118 -4.22 15.95 -4.74
C ALA A 118 -4.16 15.66 -3.24
N ILE A 119 -5.24 15.94 -2.52
CA ILE A 119 -5.34 15.78 -1.08
C ILE A 119 -6.49 14.81 -0.79
N ASP A 120 -6.24 13.86 0.10
CA ASP A 120 -7.23 12.98 0.68
C ASP A 120 -7.04 12.95 2.20
N TYR A 121 -8.07 12.58 2.95
CA TYR A 121 -8.00 12.52 4.41
C TYR A 121 -8.89 11.42 4.98
N ARG A 122 -8.44 10.85 6.10
CA ARG A 122 -9.20 9.87 6.85
C ARG A 122 -9.06 10.12 8.35
N GLU A 123 -10.06 9.71 9.12
CA GLU A 123 -9.90 9.63 10.57
C GLU A 123 -8.88 8.53 10.90
N ASP A 124 -8.03 8.77 11.89
CA ASP A 124 -7.16 7.72 12.43
C ASP A 124 -7.88 7.06 13.63
N PRO A 125 -8.27 5.77 13.53
CA PRO A 125 -8.97 5.09 14.62
C PRO A 125 -8.20 5.06 15.94
N GLN A 126 -6.87 5.14 15.89
CA GLN A 126 -6.00 5.11 17.07
C GLN A 126 -5.67 6.52 17.58
N ARG A 127 -6.13 7.59 16.91
CA ARG A 127 -5.93 8.98 17.32
C ARG A 127 -7.23 9.78 17.20
N GLN A 128 -8.12 9.59 18.18
CA GLN A 128 -9.42 10.29 18.24
C GLN A 128 -9.26 11.81 18.08
N GLY A 129 -10.18 12.41 17.31
CA GLY A 129 -10.18 13.85 17.03
C GLY A 129 -9.06 14.31 16.09
N SER A 130 -8.38 13.40 15.40
CA SER A 130 -7.36 13.72 14.40
C SER A 130 -7.66 13.11 13.04
N LEU A 131 -7.43 13.90 12.00
CA LEU A 131 -7.41 13.46 10.61
C LEU A 131 -5.97 13.22 10.16
N LEU A 132 -5.74 12.07 9.53
CA LEU A 132 -4.56 11.84 8.71
C LEU A 132 -4.83 12.40 7.31
N VAL A 133 -4.18 13.51 6.98
CA VAL A 133 -4.19 14.08 5.64
C VAL A 133 -3.04 13.51 4.84
N THR A 134 -3.32 12.99 3.66
CA THR A 134 -2.34 12.53 2.68
C THR A 134 -2.40 13.44 1.46
N ALA A 135 -1.25 13.91 1.01
CA ALA A 135 -1.11 14.70 -0.20
C ALA A 135 -0.11 14.07 -1.16
N ALA A 136 -0.38 14.15 -2.46
CA ALA A 136 0.55 13.76 -3.52
C ALA A 136 0.52 14.79 -4.65
N ARG A 137 1.60 14.90 -5.42
CA ARG A 137 1.62 15.77 -6.61
C ARG A 137 0.64 15.23 -7.66
N ARG A 138 -0.27 16.05 -8.17
CA ARG A 138 -1.26 15.66 -9.19
C ARG A 138 -0.58 15.06 -10.42
N GLN A 139 0.52 15.66 -10.87
CA GLN A 139 1.30 15.18 -12.01
C GLN A 139 1.76 13.72 -11.84
N GLU A 140 2.11 13.29 -10.63
CA GLU A 140 2.51 11.91 -10.39
C GLU A 140 1.31 10.97 -10.50
N ILE A 141 0.18 11.33 -9.89
CA ILE A 141 -1.08 10.57 -10.06
C ILE A 141 -1.46 10.47 -11.53
N ASP A 142 -1.39 11.57 -12.28
CA ASP A 142 -1.75 11.62 -13.70
C ASP A 142 -0.88 10.68 -14.54
N LYS A 143 0.44 10.62 -14.29
CA LYS A 143 1.34 9.66 -14.97
C LYS A 143 0.87 8.22 -14.78
N TRP A 144 0.51 7.85 -13.55
CA TRP A 144 -0.01 6.51 -13.24
C TRP A 144 -1.34 6.24 -13.94
N LEU A 145 -2.30 7.18 -13.87
CA LEU A 145 -3.59 7.03 -14.52
C LEU A 145 -3.47 6.92 -16.04
N VAL A 146 -2.61 7.73 -16.67
CA VAL A 146 -2.33 7.65 -18.11
C VAL A 146 -1.75 6.28 -18.49
N CYS A 147 -0.76 5.78 -17.75
CA CYS A 147 -0.15 4.48 -18.01
C CYS A 147 -1.19 3.33 -17.94
N LEU A 148 -2.01 3.31 -16.87
CA LEU A 148 -3.07 2.31 -16.69
C LEU A 148 -4.15 2.40 -17.79
N ASN A 149 -4.61 3.62 -18.09
CA ASN A 149 -5.63 3.86 -19.11
C ASN A 149 -5.16 3.44 -20.50
N ASN A 150 -3.88 3.69 -20.84
CA ASN A 150 -3.26 3.24 -22.09
C ASN A 150 -3.15 1.72 -22.20
N ALA A 151 -3.29 1.00 -21.09
CA ALA A 151 -3.39 -0.45 -21.04
C ALA A 151 -4.84 -0.98 -20.94
N GLY A 152 -5.84 -0.10 -20.97
CA GLY A 152 -7.25 -0.46 -20.85
C GLY A 152 -7.68 -0.83 -19.43
N LEU A 153 -6.94 -0.37 -18.43
CA LEU A 153 -7.20 -0.55 -17.00
C LEU A 153 -7.63 0.78 -16.39
N ARG A 154 -8.72 0.78 -15.63
CA ARG A 154 -9.20 1.94 -14.88
C ARG A 154 -9.17 1.58 -13.40
N PRO A 155 -8.25 2.17 -12.61
CA PRO A 155 -8.23 1.92 -11.18
C PRO A 155 -9.45 2.57 -10.51
N ASP A 156 -10.08 1.86 -9.60
CA ASP A 156 -11.07 2.44 -8.69
C ASP A 156 -10.38 3.20 -7.55
N VAL A 157 -9.21 2.71 -7.13
CA VAL A 157 -8.42 3.27 -6.03
C VAL A 157 -6.94 3.22 -6.35
N LEU A 158 -6.25 4.33 -6.08
CA LEU A 158 -4.81 4.35 -5.85
C LEU A 158 -4.58 4.38 -4.33
N GLU A 159 -3.97 3.34 -3.78
CA GLU A 159 -3.76 3.21 -2.33
C GLU A 159 -2.27 3.12 -2.03
N ILE A 160 -1.85 3.73 -0.92
CA ILE A 160 -0.44 3.76 -0.55
C ILE A 160 0.00 2.34 -0.20
N SER A 161 1.14 1.88 -0.72
CA SER A 161 1.62 0.51 -0.49
C SER A 161 1.78 0.15 1.00
N THR A 162 2.14 1.13 1.85
CA THR A 162 2.23 0.94 3.31
C THR A 162 0.86 0.79 3.98
N CYS A 163 -0.16 1.51 3.51
CA CYS A 163 -1.54 1.31 3.95
C CYS A 163 -2.04 -0.09 3.57
N ALA A 164 -1.77 -0.52 2.33
CA ALA A 164 -2.13 -1.86 1.88
C ALA A 164 -1.43 -2.95 2.71
N LEU A 165 -0.14 -2.80 2.99
CA LEU A 165 0.60 -3.71 3.87
C LEU A 165 -0.06 -3.81 5.26
N ARG A 166 -0.46 -2.68 5.84
CA ARG A 166 -1.16 -2.65 7.14
C ARG A 166 -2.51 -3.36 7.09
N VAL A 167 -3.29 -3.15 6.03
CA VAL A 167 -4.55 -3.87 5.80
C VAL A 167 -4.28 -5.37 5.75
N MET A 168 -3.25 -5.81 5.02
CA MET A 168 -2.94 -7.23 4.89
C MET A 168 -2.55 -7.86 6.23
N ALA A 169 -1.69 -7.20 7.00
CA ALA A 169 -1.31 -7.62 8.34
C ALA A 169 -2.51 -7.75 9.29
N GLN A 170 -3.40 -6.75 9.28
CA GLN A 170 -4.63 -6.79 10.08
C GLN A 170 -5.53 -7.95 9.67
N ARG A 171 -5.68 -8.21 8.36
CA ARG A 171 -6.50 -9.33 7.85
C ARG A 171 -5.88 -10.69 8.17
N ALA A 172 -4.56 -10.78 8.24
CA ALA A 172 -3.82 -11.98 8.63
C ALA A 172 -3.90 -12.26 10.13
N GLY A 173 -4.47 -11.34 10.93
CA GLY A 173 -4.59 -11.51 12.38
C GLY A 173 -3.26 -11.43 13.11
N LEU A 174 -2.31 -10.67 12.56
CA LEU A 174 -1.01 -10.46 13.22
C LEU A 174 -1.19 -9.68 14.52
N ASP A 175 -0.31 -9.93 15.49
CA ASP A 175 -0.31 -9.20 16.76
C ASP A 175 -0.20 -7.69 16.55
N ALA A 176 -1.02 -6.95 17.29
CA ALA A 176 -1.24 -5.55 16.99
C ALA A 176 -0.11 -4.61 17.44
N ASN A 177 0.83 -5.07 18.26
CA ASN A 177 1.86 -4.28 18.94
C ASN A 177 3.24 -4.28 18.26
N ARG A 178 3.36 -4.83 17.04
CA ARG A 178 4.64 -5.00 16.34
C ARG A 178 4.73 -4.16 15.07
N LEU A 179 5.93 -3.69 14.77
CA LEU A 179 6.24 -3.04 13.50
C LEU A 179 6.08 -4.02 12.33
N LEU A 180 5.70 -3.49 11.17
CA LEU A 180 5.67 -4.23 9.91
C LEU A 180 6.82 -3.75 9.02
N LEU A 181 7.66 -4.67 8.58
CA LEU A 181 8.74 -4.43 7.64
C LEU A 181 8.50 -5.19 6.34
N HIS A 182 8.66 -4.51 5.21
CA HIS A 182 8.59 -5.11 3.89
C HIS A 182 9.82 -4.74 3.05
N ARG A 183 10.60 -5.76 2.69
CA ARG A 183 11.81 -5.59 1.87
C ARG A 183 11.45 -5.51 0.38
N LEU A 184 11.80 -4.39 -0.24
CA LEU A 184 11.74 -4.15 -1.69
C LEU A 184 13.06 -4.60 -2.36
N LEU A 185 13.26 -4.36 -3.65
CA LEU A 185 14.59 -4.53 -4.26
C LEU A 185 15.55 -3.42 -3.82
N ASP A 186 15.08 -2.17 -3.88
CA ASP A 186 15.86 -0.93 -3.71
C ASP A 186 15.70 -0.27 -2.34
N GLY A 187 14.98 -0.91 -1.41
CA GLY A 187 14.81 -0.39 -0.05
C GLY A 187 13.90 -1.22 0.83
N TRP A 188 13.33 -0.55 1.82
CA TRP A 188 12.41 -1.09 2.82
C TRP A 188 11.21 -0.18 2.98
N LEU A 189 10.04 -0.77 3.18
CA LEU A 189 8.88 -0.10 3.76
C LEU A 189 8.79 -0.48 5.23
N TRP A 190 8.45 0.49 6.08
CA TRP A 190 8.09 0.24 7.47
C TRP A 190 6.73 0.85 7.79
N VAL A 191 5.98 0.20 8.67
CA VAL A 191 4.66 0.65 9.14
C VAL A 191 4.55 0.47 10.63
N SER A 192 3.93 1.45 11.30
CA SER A 192 3.64 1.40 12.73
C SER A 192 2.76 0.21 13.12
N PRO A 193 2.83 -0.21 14.40
CA PRO A 193 1.94 -1.23 14.95
C PRO A 193 0.45 -0.96 14.67
N LEU A 194 -0.35 -2.02 14.55
CA LEU A 194 -1.78 -1.94 14.24
C LEU A 194 -2.59 -1.20 15.32
N ASN A 195 -2.15 -1.28 16.58
CA ASN A 195 -2.76 -0.58 17.72
C ASN A 195 -2.25 0.86 17.91
N HIS A 196 -1.32 1.35 17.08
CA HIS A 196 -0.82 2.71 17.14
C HIS A 196 -1.38 3.56 15.98
N ALA A 197 -1.34 4.89 16.13
CA ALA A 197 -1.61 5.83 15.04
C ALA A 197 -0.80 5.46 13.78
N PHE A 198 -1.35 5.74 12.60
CA PHE A 198 -0.71 5.38 11.34
C PHE A 198 0.53 6.24 11.10
N HIS A 199 1.68 5.58 11.11
CA HIS A 199 2.94 6.11 10.66
C HIS A 199 3.58 5.09 9.74
N SER A 200 4.24 5.56 8.70
CA SER A 200 4.98 4.70 7.80
C SER A 200 6.08 5.49 7.13
N GLY A 201 6.99 4.78 6.48
CA GLY A 201 8.01 5.42 5.69
C GLY A 201 8.77 4.44 4.83
N VAL A 202 9.73 4.99 4.11
CA VAL A 202 10.66 4.27 3.25
C VAL A 202 12.07 4.47 3.79
N ILE A 203 12.89 3.43 3.69
CA ILE A 203 14.33 3.48 3.91
C ILE A 203 14.98 2.98 2.63
N HIS A 204 15.77 3.82 1.98
CA HIS A 204 16.50 3.43 0.78
C HIS A 204 17.76 2.64 1.14
N LEU A 205 18.21 1.78 0.23
CA LEU A 205 19.39 0.95 0.49
C LEU A 205 20.68 1.75 0.64
N ASP A 206 20.81 2.89 -0.03
CA ASP A 206 21.97 3.79 0.08
C ASP A 206 22.08 4.47 1.45
N GLU A 207 20.99 4.51 2.22
CA GLU A 207 20.96 4.96 3.61
C GLU A 207 21.47 3.89 4.60
N LEU A 208 21.60 2.64 4.15
CA LEU A 208 21.99 1.50 4.96
C LEU A 208 23.44 1.10 4.68
N ASN A 209 24.18 0.76 5.71
CA ASN A 209 25.46 0.06 5.59
C ASN A 209 25.30 -1.41 6.00
N ASP A 210 26.29 -2.25 5.70
CA ASP A 210 26.23 -3.70 5.93
C ASP A 210 26.01 -4.09 7.40
N GLU A 211 26.37 -3.20 8.33
CA GLU A 211 26.22 -3.38 9.78
C GLU A 211 24.91 -2.79 10.34
N THR A 212 24.11 -2.12 9.50
CA THR A 212 22.89 -1.44 9.95
C THR A 212 21.80 -2.45 10.30
N ASP A 213 21.39 -2.48 11.57
CA ASP A 213 20.15 -3.13 11.97
C ASP A 213 18.96 -2.27 11.55
N ILE A 214 18.17 -2.79 10.58
CA ILE A 214 16.98 -2.13 10.06
C ILE A 214 15.96 -1.80 11.17
N LEU A 215 15.84 -2.66 12.19
CA LEU A 215 14.87 -2.43 13.26
C LEU A 215 15.28 -1.22 14.10
N SER A 216 16.56 -1.10 14.44
CA SER A 216 17.11 0.08 15.14
C SER A 216 16.91 1.38 14.36
N VAL A 217 17.07 1.37 13.03
CA VAL A 217 16.80 2.56 12.18
C VAL A 217 15.32 2.93 12.24
N VAL A 218 14.43 1.96 12.08
CA VAL A 218 12.98 2.20 12.11
C VAL A 218 12.54 2.69 13.48
N SER A 219 13.00 2.09 14.57
CA SER A 219 12.71 2.52 15.94
C SER A 219 13.15 3.97 16.18
N THR A 220 14.31 4.36 15.67
CA THR A 220 14.81 5.74 15.74
C THR A 220 13.92 6.73 14.97
N ARG A 221 13.44 6.35 13.77
CA ARG A 221 12.52 7.19 12.98
C ARG A 221 11.12 7.26 13.58
N TYR A 222 10.66 6.16 14.16
CA TYR A 222 9.31 6.05 14.68
C TYR A 222 9.15 6.78 16.03
N GLN A 223 10.20 6.84 16.85
CA GLN A 223 10.25 7.59 18.12
C GLN A 223 9.15 7.18 19.14
N HIS A 224 8.70 5.93 19.09
CA HIS A 224 7.77 5.35 20.06
C HIS A 224 8.32 4.01 20.54
N ASP A 225 7.92 3.61 21.74
CA ASP A 225 8.23 2.28 22.26
C ASP A 225 7.55 1.20 21.41
N VAL A 226 8.31 0.19 21.02
CA VAL A 226 7.88 -0.90 20.14
C VAL A 226 8.44 -2.22 20.65
N ASP A 227 7.73 -3.30 20.35
CA ASP A 227 8.23 -4.66 20.57
C ASP A 227 9.59 -4.84 19.86
N GLY A 228 10.51 -5.56 20.50
CA GLY A 228 11.83 -5.89 19.93
C GLY A 228 11.74 -6.87 18.74
N ILE A 229 10.53 -7.37 18.42
CA ILE A 229 10.25 -8.22 17.28
C ILE A 229 9.37 -7.47 16.27
N ALA A 230 9.77 -7.47 15.00
CA ALA A 230 9.00 -6.95 13.89
C ALA A 230 8.50 -8.07 12.96
N TYR A 231 7.35 -7.88 12.34
CA TYR A 231 6.87 -8.76 11.28
C TYR A 231 7.57 -8.43 9.97
N TYR A 232 8.12 -9.46 9.30
CA TYR A 232 8.90 -9.33 8.10
C TYR A 232 8.24 -9.99 6.89
N SER A 233 8.28 -9.27 5.77
CA SER A 233 7.92 -9.76 4.44
C SER A 233 8.89 -9.21 3.39
N SER A 234 9.01 -9.86 2.23
CA SER A 234 9.93 -9.47 1.16
C SER A 234 9.35 -9.72 -0.22
N VAL A 235 9.87 -9.03 -1.23
CA VAL A 235 9.59 -9.27 -2.67
C VAL A 235 10.37 -10.43 -3.28
N SER A 236 11.43 -10.92 -2.62
CA SER A 236 12.25 -12.03 -3.10
C SER A 236 12.79 -12.87 -1.93
N PRO A 237 12.85 -14.22 -2.07
CA PRO A 237 13.46 -15.09 -1.07
C PRO A 237 14.99 -14.94 -0.97
N ASP A 238 15.64 -14.45 -2.02
CA ASP A 238 17.10 -14.32 -2.09
C ASP A 238 17.64 -13.10 -1.32
N LEU A 239 16.74 -12.22 -0.86
CA LEU A 239 17.12 -11.05 -0.09
C LEU A 239 17.34 -11.45 1.36
N PRO A 240 18.51 -11.10 1.94
CA PRO A 240 18.83 -11.53 3.30
C PRO A 240 17.87 -10.91 4.31
N SER A 241 17.33 -11.75 5.20
CA SER A 241 16.83 -11.28 6.49
C SER A 241 18.05 -10.99 7.35
N GLN A 242 18.36 -9.70 7.58
CA GLN A 242 19.59 -9.32 8.28
C GLN A 242 19.69 -9.91 9.70
N GLN A 243 18.56 -10.26 10.35
CA GLN A 243 18.52 -10.91 11.66
C GLN A 243 17.27 -11.77 11.81
N THR A 244 17.42 -13.07 12.08
CA THR A 244 16.27 -14.01 12.21
C THR A 244 15.55 -13.92 13.56
N ASP A 245 16.25 -13.47 14.61
CA ASP A 245 15.72 -13.55 15.98
C ASP A 245 14.76 -12.38 16.30
N VAL A 246 14.89 -11.27 15.59
CA VAL A 246 14.04 -10.06 15.74
C VAL A 246 13.04 -9.89 14.61
N LEU A 247 13.17 -10.66 13.51
CA LEU A 247 12.27 -10.59 12.36
C LEU A 247 11.43 -11.86 12.24
N GLN A 248 10.15 -11.74 12.60
CA GLN A 248 9.20 -12.83 12.45
C GLN A 248 8.57 -12.80 11.05
N THR A 249 8.86 -13.81 10.25
CA THR A 249 8.23 -13.96 8.92
C THR A 249 6.74 -14.28 9.05
N TRP A 250 5.95 -13.85 8.06
CA TRP A 250 4.52 -14.16 7.97
C TRP A 250 4.10 -14.37 6.52
N SER A 251 2.95 -15.03 6.31
CA SER A 251 2.42 -15.30 4.98
C SER A 251 1.08 -14.59 4.76
N PRO A 252 0.90 -13.85 3.66
CA PRO A 252 -0.39 -13.25 3.33
C PRO A 252 -1.46 -14.30 2.97
N LEU A 253 -1.08 -15.54 2.65
CA LEU A 253 -2.06 -16.57 2.26
C LEU A 253 -2.90 -17.09 3.42
N THR A 254 -2.51 -16.82 4.68
CA THR A 254 -3.29 -17.21 5.87
C THR A 254 -4.68 -16.57 5.90
N VAL A 255 -4.87 -15.48 5.15
CA VAL A 255 -6.14 -14.75 5.06
C VAL A 255 -7.21 -15.49 4.24
N PHE A 256 -6.81 -16.38 3.33
CA PHE A 256 -7.72 -16.97 2.36
C PHE A 256 -8.26 -18.33 2.83
N ASN A 257 -9.56 -18.41 3.04
CA ASN A 257 -10.26 -19.64 3.41
C ASN A 257 -10.39 -20.62 2.23
N HIS A 258 -10.40 -20.08 1.00
CA HIS A 258 -10.48 -20.89 -0.21
C HIS A 258 -9.33 -20.54 -1.14
N MET A 259 -8.51 -21.54 -1.43
CA MET A 259 -7.36 -21.43 -2.31
C MET A 259 -7.34 -22.63 -3.25
N GLN A 260 -6.90 -22.42 -4.48
CA GLN A 260 -6.69 -23.49 -5.45
C GLN A 260 -5.25 -23.43 -5.97
N PRO A 261 -4.50 -24.55 -5.96
CA PRO A 261 -3.18 -24.62 -6.57
C PRO A 261 -3.21 -24.32 -8.09
N PRO A 262 -2.09 -23.88 -8.68
CA PRO A 262 -0.82 -23.61 -8.01
C PRO A 262 -0.87 -22.32 -7.18
N LEU A 263 -0.26 -22.35 -6.00
CA LEU A 263 -0.06 -21.17 -5.16
C LEU A 263 1.28 -20.51 -5.51
N PRO A 264 1.46 -19.21 -5.21
CA PRO A 264 2.76 -18.57 -5.38
C PRO A 264 3.84 -19.32 -4.61
N SER A 265 4.98 -19.58 -5.25
CA SER A 265 6.14 -20.21 -4.59
C SER A 265 6.68 -19.37 -3.43
N PHE A 266 6.55 -18.04 -3.53
CA PHE A 266 6.94 -17.09 -2.49
C PHE A 266 5.77 -16.16 -2.12
N PRO A 267 4.87 -16.61 -1.23
CA PRO A 267 3.68 -15.86 -0.82
C PRO A 267 3.95 -14.46 -0.30
N SER A 268 5.04 -14.28 0.44
CA SER A 268 5.40 -13.00 1.07
C SER A 268 5.47 -11.83 0.09
N ALA A 269 5.81 -12.08 -1.18
CA ALA A 269 5.90 -11.04 -2.20
C ALA A 269 4.53 -10.48 -2.62
N TYR A 270 3.44 -11.10 -2.19
CA TYR A 270 2.07 -10.66 -2.46
C TYR A 270 1.42 -9.93 -1.28
N ALA A 271 2.20 -9.58 -0.24
CA ALA A 271 1.65 -8.89 0.94
C ALA A 271 0.95 -7.57 0.57
N ILE A 272 1.58 -6.74 -0.26
CA ILE A 272 1.00 -5.46 -0.71
C ILE A 272 -0.18 -5.72 -1.66
N ALA A 273 0.00 -6.55 -2.69
CA ALA A 273 -1.08 -6.88 -3.65
C ALA A 273 -2.32 -7.49 -2.96
N GLY A 274 -2.13 -8.34 -1.96
CA GLY A 274 -3.22 -8.90 -1.15
C GLY A 274 -3.91 -7.84 -0.30
N GLY A 275 -3.14 -6.95 0.32
CA GLY A 275 -3.65 -5.81 1.08
C GLY A 275 -4.48 -4.85 0.24
N LEU A 276 -4.00 -4.57 -0.98
CA LEU A 276 -4.74 -3.81 -1.99
C LEU A 276 -6.05 -4.52 -2.32
N ALA A 277 -6.00 -5.81 -2.66
CA ALA A 277 -7.19 -6.58 -3.04
C ALA A 277 -8.24 -6.66 -1.92
N LEU A 278 -7.83 -6.65 -0.65
CA LEU A 278 -8.68 -6.75 0.53
C LEU A 278 -9.01 -5.41 1.21
N ARG A 279 -8.50 -4.31 0.65
CA ARG A 279 -8.83 -2.96 1.08
C ARG A 279 -10.34 -2.77 0.98
N PRO A 280 -11.02 -2.41 2.10
CA PRO A 280 -12.43 -2.04 2.06
C PRO A 280 -12.71 -0.98 0.99
N GLU A 281 -13.91 -0.98 0.46
CA GLU A 281 -14.42 0.21 -0.23
C GLU A 281 -14.53 1.35 0.79
N ASP A 282 -14.34 2.58 0.33
CA ASP A 282 -14.61 3.72 1.18
C ASP A 282 -16.10 3.72 1.48
N ALA A 283 -16.44 3.51 2.75
CA ALA A 283 -17.82 3.61 3.17
C ALA A 283 -18.22 5.07 2.97
N TRP A 284 -19.10 5.35 2.01
CA TRP A 284 -19.80 6.64 1.86
C TRP A 284 -20.82 6.85 3.00
N LEU A 285 -20.39 6.59 4.24
CA LEU A 285 -21.15 6.68 5.50
C LEU A 285 -20.10 7.17 6.53
N CYS A 286 -20.01 8.45 6.87
CA CYS A 286 -21.11 9.35 7.22
C CYS A 286 -20.98 10.73 6.56
N CYS A 287 -22.06 11.17 5.92
CA CYS A 287 -22.44 12.59 5.88
C CYS A 287 -22.70 13.10 7.31
#